data_AF-A0A023FZB0-F1
#
_entry.id   AF-A0A023FZB0-F1
#
_cell.length_a   1.000
_cell.length_b   1.000
_cell.length_c   1.000
_cell.angle_alpha   90.00
_cell.angle_beta   90.00
_cell.angle_gamma   90.00
#
_symmetry.space_group_name_H-M   'P 1'
#
loop_
_entity.id
_entity.type
_entity.pdbx_description
1 polymer ?
#
loop_
_entity_poly.entity_id
_entity_poly.type
_entity_poly.pdbx_seq_one_letter_code
_entity_poly.pdbx_strand_id
1 'polypeptide(L)'
;MQMVSPAVILWGSLMFFHSTLAITEQPDSGEYEESGEYEYSDEEENCTESRIKPLCLSVMRFGNITVTNATYGNNETVYHSQLTGNWSGHSMCLMPCNPLHPLPCESLEGGNCTCIPRNDYPSVGVCAMANVCLGNDDYNTTGLYVSSK
;
A
#
# COMPACT_ATOMS: atom_id res chain seq x y z
N MET A 1 1.16 -68.55 -8.94
CA MET A 1 2.12 -69.31 -8.11
C MET A 1 1.84 -68.96 -6.65
N GLN A 2 1.91 -69.94 -5.72
CA GLN A 2 1.85 -69.77 -4.24
C GLN A 2 0.55 -69.09 -3.69
N MET A 3 -0.03 -69.47 -2.53
CA MET A 3 0.46 -69.44 -1.13
C MET A 3 0.79 -68.00 -0.66
N VAL A 4 0.38 -67.52 0.53
CA VAL A 4 0.24 -68.22 1.83
C VAL A 4 -0.90 -67.64 2.72
N SER A 5 -1.35 -68.41 3.72
CA SER A 5 -2.11 -67.96 4.94
C SER A 5 -1.12 -67.51 6.05
N PRO A 6 -1.47 -67.16 7.34
CA PRO A 6 -2.73 -67.20 8.14
C PRO A 6 -3.19 -65.76 8.56
N ALA A 7 -3.93 -65.40 9.64
CA ALA A 7 -4.49 -66.05 10.86
C ALA A 7 -5.90 -65.45 11.22
N VAL A 8 -6.69 -65.70 12.29
CA VAL A 8 -6.57 -65.94 13.77
C VAL A 8 -5.94 -64.75 14.53
N ILE A 9 -6.57 -64.04 15.50
CA ILE A 9 -7.12 -64.47 16.81
C ILE A 9 -8.18 -63.49 17.38
N LEU A 10 -9.32 -64.07 17.80
CA LEU A 10 -10.10 -63.94 19.06
C LEU A 10 -10.27 -62.60 19.85
N TRP A 11 -11.56 -62.38 20.19
CA TRP A 11 -12.12 -61.96 21.50
C TRP A 11 -11.93 -60.49 22.00
N GLY A 12 -13.06 -59.82 22.21
CA GLY A 12 -13.23 -58.63 23.06
C GLY A 12 -14.66 -58.59 23.58
N SER A 13 -14.86 -58.54 24.90
CA SER A 13 -16.16 -58.87 25.52
C SER A 13 -17.20 -57.75 25.44
N LEU A 14 -18.45 -58.19 25.31
CA LEU A 14 -19.66 -57.42 25.60
C LEU A 14 -19.60 -56.88 27.04
N MET A 15 -19.73 -55.56 27.21
CA MET A 15 -20.23 -54.94 28.43
C MET A 15 -21.32 -53.93 28.05
N PHE A 16 -22.47 -54.03 28.69
CA PHE A 16 -23.65 -53.20 28.49
C PHE A 16 -24.04 -52.52 29.82
N PHE A 17 -24.91 -51.50 29.74
CA PHE A 17 -25.45 -50.70 30.87
C PHE A 17 -24.44 -49.73 31.50
N HIS A 18 -24.78 -48.50 31.89
CA HIS A 18 -26.07 -47.76 31.98
C HIS A 18 -25.96 -46.41 31.23
N SER A 19 -26.91 -46.04 30.37
CA SER A 19 -28.14 -45.24 30.63
C SER A 19 -27.98 -43.70 30.65
N THR A 20 -28.71 -43.03 29.75
CA THR A 20 -29.26 -41.65 29.82
C THR A 20 -28.31 -40.43 29.94
N LEU A 21 -28.03 -39.86 28.76
CA LEU A 21 -28.49 -38.52 28.31
C LEU A 21 -28.16 -37.26 29.16
N ALA A 22 -27.28 -36.41 28.60
CA ALA A 22 -27.32 -34.95 28.73
C ALA A 22 -26.94 -34.32 27.38
N ILE A 23 -27.48 -33.13 27.06
CA ILE A 23 -27.22 -32.41 25.79
C ILE A 23 -26.80 -30.98 26.12
N THR A 24 -25.57 -30.60 25.74
CA THR A 24 -25.10 -29.19 25.67
C THR A 24 -24.01 -29.04 24.61
N GLU A 25 -24.39 -28.47 23.47
CA GLU A 25 -23.70 -27.43 22.67
C GLU A 25 -22.22 -27.56 22.20
N GLN A 26 -21.97 -27.00 21.01
CA GLN A 26 -20.69 -26.75 20.32
C GLN A 26 -20.08 -25.39 20.76
N PRO A 27 -18.90 -24.97 20.24
CA PRO A 27 -17.64 -25.69 19.97
C PRO A 27 -16.42 -24.94 20.59
N ASP A 28 -15.21 -25.49 20.53
CA ASP A 28 -13.98 -24.69 20.71
C ASP A 28 -12.74 -25.24 19.97
N SER A 29 -11.77 -24.34 19.76
CA SER A 29 -10.32 -24.55 19.52
C SER A 29 -9.87 -25.74 18.66
N GLY A 30 -10.01 -25.58 17.34
CA GLY A 30 -9.15 -26.26 16.37
C GLY A 30 -7.99 -25.37 15.97
N GLU A 31 -6.77 -25.67 16.45
CA GLU A 31 -5.55 -24.92 16.13
C GLU A 31 -5.09 -25.17 14.68
N TYR A 32 -4.58 -24.14 14.01
CA TYR A 32 -4.07 -24.21 12.63
C TYR A 32 -2.68 -23.56 12.55
N GLU A 33 -1.64 -24.39 12.65
CA GLU A 33 -0.28 -23.98 12.32
C GLU A 33 -0.04 -24.16 10.81
N GLU A 34 0.07 -23.05 10.08
CA GLU A 34 0.56 -23.02 8.69
C GLU A 34 1.76 -22.07 8.60
N SER A 35 2.95 -22.61 8.85
CA SER A 35 4.22 -21.88 8.87
C SER A 35 4.73 -21.60 7.44
N GLY A 36 4.08 -20.65 6.76
CA GLY A 36 4.52 -20.13 5.47
C GLY A 36 5.73 -19.19 5.59
N GLU A 37 6.93 -19.76 5.74
CA GLU A 37 8.19 -19.01 5.67
C GLU A 37 8.48 -18.63 4.20
N TYR A 38 8.30 -17.35 3.86
CA TYR A 38 8.61 -16.82 2.54
C TYR A 38 9.96 -16.08 2.57
N GLU A 39 10.98 -16.68 1.96
CA GLU A 39 12.24 -15.97 1.68
C GLU A 39 11.97 -14.87 0.64
N TYR A 40 11.95 -13.62 1.09
CA TYR A 40 11.89 -12.46 0.20
C TYR A 40 13.29 -12.21 -0.37
N SER A 41 13.52 -12.69 -1.59
CA SER A 41 14.76 -12.42 -2.33
C SER A 41 14.78 -10.96 -2.79
N ASP A 42 15.39 -10.08 -1.99
CA ASP A 42 15.82 -8.74 -2.42
C ASP A 42 16.96 -8.87 -3.46
N GLU A 43 16.60 -9.26 -4.69
CA GLU A 43 17.44 -9.02 -5.85
C GLU A 43 17.45 -7.51 -6.11
N GLU A 44 18.43 -6.80 -5.54
CA GLU A 44 18.69 -5.39 -5.88
C GLU A 44 19.10 -5.28 -7.36
N GLU A 45 18.10 -5.20 -8.24
CA GLU A 45 18.27 -4.69 -9.59
C GLU A 45 18.82 -3.27 -9.49
N ASN A 46 20.13 -3.13 -9.71
CA ASN A 46 20.77 -1.85 -10.00
C ASN A 46 20.40 -1.37 -11.43
N CYS A 47 19.10 -1.31 -11.66
CA CYS A 47 18.52 -0.51 -12.72
C CYS A 47 18.83 0.95 -12.39
N THR A 48 19.46 1.65 -13.31
CA THR A 48 19.39 3.12 -13.38
C THR A 48 17.98 3.51 -13.82
N GLU A 49 16.98 3.14 -13.03
CA GLU A 49 15.58 3.50 -13.23
C GLU A 49 15.54 5.02 -13.34
N SER A 50 14.87 5.50 -14.39
CA SER A 50 14.84 6.92 -14.74
C SER A 50 13.95 7.65 -13.72
N ARG A 51 14.50 7.98 -12.55
CA ARG A 51 13.75 8.46 -11.36
C ARG A 51 12.74 9.54 -11.72
N ILE A 52 11.47 9.22 -11.46
CA ILE A 52 10.35 10.15 -11.53
C ILE A 52 10.61 11.33 -10.59
N LYS A 53 10.55 12.54 -11.14
CA LYS A 53 10.78 13.80 -10.40
C LYS A 53 9.87 14.92 -10.90
N PRO A 54 9.66 16.00 -10.12
CA PRO A 54 8.99 17.20 -10.61
C PRO A 54 9.69 17.79 -11.84
N LEU A 55 8.89 18.22 -12.83
CA LEU A 55 9.36 18.81 -14.09
C LEU A 55 8.94 20.28 -14.22
N CYS A 56 7.67 20.58 -13.96
CA CYS A 56 7.16 21.96 -13.92
C CYS A 56 5.81 22.05 -13.17
N LEU A 57 5.38 23.28 -12.87
CA LEU A 57 4.00 23.57 -12.44
C LEU A 57 3.46 24.84 -13.10
N SER A 58 2.14 24.99 -13.04
CA SER A 58 1.44 26.23 -13.39
C SER A 58 0.26 26.44 -12.42
N VAL A 59 0.02 27.69 -12.02
CA VAL A 59 -1.08 28.05 -11.12
C VAL A 59 -2.13 28.82 -11.91
N MET A 60 -3.38 28.38 -11.79
CA MET A 60 -4.54 28.93 -12.49
C MET A 60 -5.62 29.32 -11.48
N ARG A 61 -6.44 30.32 -11.81
CA ARG A 61 -7.55 30.76 -10.96
C ARG A 61 -8.86 30.74 -11.72
N PHE A 62 -9.79 29.93 -11.24
CA PHE A 62 -11.13 29.75 -11.80
C PHE A 62 -12.15 30.39 -10.84
N GLY A 63 -12.35 31.70 -11.02
CA GLY A 63 -13.17 32.53 -10.13
C GLY A 63 -12.56 32.63 -8.73
N ASN A 64 -13.17 31.92 -7.77
CA ASN A 64 -12.67 31.85 -6.38
C ASN A 64 -11.74 30.67 -6.13
N ILE A 65 -11.77 29.64 -6.98
CA ILE A 65 -10.93 28.44 -6.82
C ILE A 65 -9.54 28.74 -7.43
N THR A 66 -8.48 28.40 -6.71
CA THR A 66 -7.12 28.35 -7.27
C THR A 66 -6.73 26.89 -7.46
N VAL A 67 -6.07 26.56 -8.57
CA VAL A 67 -5.63 25.20 -8.90
C VAL A 67 -4.17 25.26 -9.34
N THR A 68 -3.35 24.36 -8.84
CA THR A 68 -1.99 24.14 -9.33
C THR A 68 -1.94 22.86 -10.16
N ASN A 69 -1.63 22.99 -11.44
CA ASN A 69 -1.34 21.86 -12.31
C ASN A 69 0.15 21.56 -12.21
N ALA A 70 0.51 20.38 -11.70
CA ALA A 70 1.89 19.91 -11.64
C ALA A 70 2.15 18.89 -12.76
N THR A 71 3.41 18.84 -13.22
CA THR A 71 3.91 17.85 -14.18
C THR A 71 5.19 17.26 -13.63
N TYR A 72 5.26 15.93 -13.61
CA TYR A 72 6.34 15.14 -13.03
C TYR A 72 6.56 13.89 -13.88
N GLY A 73 7.77 13.34 -13.88
CA GLY A 73 8.14 12.27 -14.79
C GLY A 73 9.64 12.13 -14.97
N ASN A 74 10.02 11.51 -16.07
CA ASN A 74 11.39 11.27 -16.50
C ASN A 74 11.52 11.54 -18.02
N ASN A 75 12.45 10.87 -18.72
CA ASN A 75 12.64 11.04 -20.17
C ASN A 75 11.71 10.17 -21.03
N GLU A 76 11.01 9.21 -20.43
CA GLU A 76 10.19 8.18 -21.08
C GLU A 76 8.70 8.38 -20.78
N THR A 77 8.36 8.64 -19.52
CA THR A 77 6.99 8.88 -19.03
C THR A 77 6.87 10.28 -18.43
N VAL A 78 5.75 10.93 -18.75
CA VAL A 78 5.37 12.23 -18.20
C VAL A 78 3.94 12.11 -17.69
N TYR A 79 3.73 12.57 -16.45
CA TYR A 79 2.46 12.53 -15.74
C TYR A 79 2.05 13.93 -15.30
N HIS A 80 0.76 14.07 -15.02
CA HIS A 80 0.15 15.33 -14.58
C HIS A 80 -0.70 15.11 -13.32
N SER A 81 -0.84 16.16 -12.50
CA SER A 81 -1.76 16.18 -11.37
C SER A 81 -2.34 17.58 -11.15
N GLN A 82 -3.53 17.65 -10.53
CA GLN A 82 -4.22 18.92 -10.24
C GLN A 82 -4.51 19.03 -8.75
N LEU A 83 -3.88 20.01 -8.10
CA LEU A 83 -4.03 20.27 -6.66
C LEU A 83 -4.86 21.53 -6.44
N THR A 84 -5.88 21.44 -5.60
CA THR A 84 -6.62 22.62 -5.11
C THR A 84 -5.67 23.49 -4.29
N GLY A 85 -5.62 24.79 -4.56
CA GLY A 85 -4.74 25.74 -3.90
C GLY A 85 -3.55 26.22 -4.75
N ASN A 86 -2.67 27.01 -4.13
CA ASN A 86 -1.48 27.61 -4.73
C ASN A 86 -0.19 26.91 -4.23
N TRP A 87 0.22 25.83 -4.90
CA TRP A 87 1.36 25.00 -4.52
C TRP A 87 2.70 25.46 -5.13
N SER A 88 2.78 26.71 -5.62
CA SER A 88 3.96 27.21 -6.36
C SER A 88 5.27 27.16 -5.58
N GLY A 89 5.22 27.32 -4.25
CA GLY A 89 6.38 27.24 -3.36
C GLY A 89 6.98 25.85 -3.20
N HIS A 90 6.30 24.78 -3.66
CA HIS A 90 6.80 23.40 -3.59
C HIS A 90 7.31 22.88 -4.95
N SER A 91 7.63 23.76 -5.91
CA SER A 91 7.98 23.41 -7.30
C SER A 91 9.07 22.36 -7.48
N MET A 92 10.03 22.27 -6.55
CA MET A 92 11.11 21.27 -6.55
C MET A 92 10.70 19.90 -5.96
N CYS A 93 9.50 19.81 -5.38
CA CYS A 93 8.98 18.60 -4.73
C CYS A 93 7.70 18.05 -5.39
N LEU A 94 6.88 18.90 -6.02
CA LEU A 94 5.45 18.66 -6.25
C LEU A 94 5.13 17.47 -7.19
N MET A 95 5.04 16.27 -6.61
CA MET A 95 4.58 15.02 -7.24
C MET A 95 3.82 14.13 -6.22
N PRO A 96 3.06 13.10 -6.64
CA PRO A 96 2.30 12.25 -5.72
C PRO A 96 3.21 11.31 -4.93
N CYS A 97 2.75 10.84 -3.77
CA CYS A 97 3.47 9.84 -2.98
C CYS A 97 2.53 8.94 -2.16
N ASN A 98 3.07 7.81 -1.70
CA ASN A 98 2.46 6.98 -0.66
C ASN A 98 3.17 7.29 0.66
N PRO A 99 2.48 7.80 1.71
CA PRO A 99 3.10 8.11 3.00
C PRO A 99 3.74 6.91 3.73
N LEU A 100 3.42 5.67 3.35
CA LEU A 100 4.09 4.45 3.85
C LEU A 100 5.43 4.16 3.14
N HIS A 101 5.68 4.79 1.99
CA HIS A 101 6.91 4.68 1.21
C HIS A 101 7.40 6.08 0.78
N PRO A 102 7.92 6.91 1.72
CA PRO A 102 8.21 8.32 1.46
C PRO A 102 9.52 8.59 0.69
N LEU A 103 10.38 7.57 0.53
CA LEU A 103 11.68 7.66 -0.15
C LEU A 103 11.67 8.34 -1.54
N PRO A 104 10.64 8.18 -2.41
CA PRO A 104 10.56 8.91 -3.68
C PRO A 104 10.43 10.43 -3.53
N CYS A 105 9.93 10.93 -2.38
CA CYS A 105 10.00 12.36 -2.05
C CYS A 105 11.35 12.73 -1.43
N GLU A 106 11.76 11.99 -0.40
CA GLU A 106 12.91 12.35 0.44
C GLU A 106 14.24 12.33 -0.33
N SER A 107 14.28 11.58 -1.43
CA SER A 107 15.42 11.49 -2.35
C SER A 107 15.37 12.49 -3.54
N LEU A 108 14.45 13.47 -3.53
CA LEU A 108 14.43 14.60 -4.47
C LEU A 108 15.46 15.65 -4.06
N GLU A 109 16.48 15.85 -4.92
CA GLU A 109 17.56 16.80 -4.68
C GLU A 109 17.07 18.26 -4.61
N GLY A 110 17.71 19.06 -3.75
CA GLY A 110 17.48 20.51 -3.63
C GLY A 110 16.19 20.95 -2.94
N GLY A 111 15.21 20.07 -2.74
CA GLY A 111 13.87 20.45 -2.26
C GLY A 111 13.60 20.30 -0.76
N ASN A 112 14.36 19.49 -0.01
CA ASN A 112 13.99 19.03 1.34
C ASN A 112 12.52 18.59 1.42
N CYS A 113 12.18 17.63 0.57
CA CYS A 113 10.81 17.21 0.28
C CYS A 113 10.38 16.09 1.23
N THR A 114 9.18 16.23 1.80
CA THR A 114 8.53 15.19 2.62
C THR A 114 7.21 14.76 1.98
N CYS A 115 6.79 13.52 2.20
CA CYS A 115 5.47 13.06 1.77
C CYS A 115 4.40 13.54 2.77
N ILE A 116 3.55 14.47 2.36
CA ILE A 116 2.45 14.99 3.18
C ILE A 116 1.18 14.16 2.91
N PRO A 117 0.63 13.42 3.89
CA PRO A 117 -0.59 12.64 3.72
C PRO A 117 -1.82 13.54 3.52
N ARG A 118 -2.81 13.06 2.76
CA ARG A 118 -4.11 13.72 2.57
C ARG A 118 -5.00 13.46 3.79
N ASN A 119 -5.62 14.49 4.37
CA ASN A 119 -6.28 14.36 5.67
C ASN A 119 -7.51 13.42 5.65
N ASP A 120 -8.19 13.32 4.50
CA ASP A 120 -9.35 12.45 4.28
C ASP A 120 -8.97 11.02 3.85
N TYR A 121 -7.76 10.82 3.32
CA TYR A 121 -7.29 9.54 2.82
C TYR A 121 -5.76 9.38 2.99
N PRO A 122 -5.29 9.12 4.23
CA PRO A 122 -3.86 9.21 4.58
C PRO A 122 -2.91 8.19 3.95
N SER A 123 -3.41 7.23 3.16
CA SER A 123 -2.59 6.31 2.34
C SER A 123 -2.13 6.94 1.01
N VAL A 124 -2.58 8.16 0.70
CA VAL A 124 -2.14 8.96 -0.45
C VAL A 124 -1.65 10.31 0.04
N GLY A 125 -0.61 10.85 -0.58
CA GLY A 125 -0.06 12.16 -0.27
C GLY A 125 0.55 12.88 -1.46
N VAL A 126 1.18 14.02 -1.16
CA VAL A 126 2.00 14.79 -2.11
C VAL A 126 3.36 15.09 -1.51
N CYS A 127 4.41 14.94 -2.32
CA CYS A 127 5.75 15.41 -2.00
C CYS A 127 5.75 16.95 -1.94
N ALA A 128 6.05 17.53 -0.79
CA ALA A 128 6.06 18.97 -0.56
C ALA A 128 7.33 19.41 0.19
N MET A 129 7.79 20.64 -0.05
CA MET A 129 8.91 21.23 0.70
C MET A 129 8.50 21.48 2.15
N ALA A 130 9.22 20.88 3.11
CA ALA A 130 8.81 20.82 4.52
C ALA A 130 8.67 22.19 5.23
N ASN A 131 9.37 23.22 4.74
CA ASN A 131 9.42 24.56 5.34
C ASN A 131 8.56 25.60 4.58
N VAL A 132 7.58 25.14 3.78
CA VAL A 132 6.68 26.01 2.99
C VAL A 132 5.24 25.68 3.36
N CYS A 133 4.40 26.71 3.52
CA CYS A 133 2.97 26.54 3.78
C CYS A 133 2.30 25.79 2.62
N LEU A 134 1.46 24.80 2.92
CA LEU A 134 0.70 24.04 1.92
C LEU A 134 -0.14 24.98 1.06
N GLY A 135 -0.36 24.60 -0.20
CA GLY A 135 -1.11 25.44 -1.15
C GLY A 135 -2.59 25.64 -0.81
N ASN A 136 -3.15 24.80 0.08
CA ASN A 136 -4.49 24.91 0.65
C ASN A 136 -4.47 24.45 2.11
N ASP A 137 -5.27 25.06 2.97
CA ASP A 137 -5.39 24.68 4.39
C ASP A 137 -6.06 23.29 4.53
N ASP A 138 -7.15 23.06 3.79
CA ASP A 138 -7.86 21.79 3.71
C ASP A 138 -7.25 20.86 2.63
N TYR A 139 -6.10 20.23 2.90
CA TYR A 139 -5.51 19.23 2.01
C TYR A 139 -6.29 17.89 2.01
N ASN A 140 -7.52 17.96 1.50
CA ASN A 140 -8.52 16.88 1.52
C ASN A 140 -9.04 16.56 0.09
N THR A 141 -8.88 17.45 -0.88
CA THR A 141 -9.42 17.30 -2.24
C THR A 141 -8.38 17.64 -3.31
N THR A 142 -7.70 16.60 -3.80
CA THR A 142 -6.70 16.68 -4.88
C THR A 142 -7.03 15.70 -5.99
N GLY A 143 -7.15 16.22 -7.22
CA GLY A 143 -7.43 15.44 -8.42
C GLY A 143 -6.15 14.84 -9.00
N LEU A 144 -5.76 13.66 -8.52
CA LEU A 144 -4.65 12.88 -9.08
C LEU A 144 -5.05 12.20 -10.41
N TYR A 145 -5.30 13.02 -11.43
CA TYR A 145 -5.56 12.58 -12.81
C TYR A 145 -4.25 12.23 -13.53
N VAL A 146 -3.67 11.09 -13.15
CA VAL A 146 -2.45 10.56 -13.75
C VAL A 146 -2.73 10.11 -15.19
N SER A 147 -2.57 11.01 -16.15
CA SER A 147 -2.58 10.69 -17.58
C SER A 147 -1.15 10.55 -18.07
N SER A 148 -0.73 9.32 -18.37
CA SER A 148 0.29 9.09 -19.39
C SER A 148 -0.27 9.43 -20.78
N LYS A 149 0.63 9.59 -21.76
CA LYS A 149 0.31 9.67 -23.20
C LYS A 149 0.78 8.42 -23.92
#